data_AF-A0A367RBV2-F1
#
_entry.id   AF-A0A367RBV2-F1
#
_cell.length_a   1.000
_cell.length_b   1.000
_cell.length_c   1.000
_cell.angle_alpha   90.00
_cell.angle_beta   90.00
_cell.angle_gamma   90.00
#
_symmetry.space_group_name_H-M   'P 1'
#
loop_
_entity.id
_entity.type
_entity.pdbx_description
1 polymer ?
#
loop_
_entity_poly.entity_id
_entity_poly.type
_entity_poly.pdbx_seq_one_letter_code
_entity_poly.pdbx_strand_id
1 'polypeptide(L)'
;MVIGSKVNTVQRVSNHCLKKNLEVFPYYGVPLVEEINVFAPHVLVLCVPIPQDFQCPILQPWILWSEEAIDEETPLVSTPTELYVRLQEVLQI
;
A
#
# COMPACT_ATOMS: atom_id res chain seq x y z
N MET A 1 -3.69 1.77 4.85
CA MET A 1 -4.60 1.85 3.68
C MET A 1 -3.92 1.21 2.49
N VAL A 2 -4.62 0.38 1.71
CA VAL A 2 -4.08 -0.29 0.51
C VAL A 2 -4.74 0.32 -0.72
N ILE A 3 -3.96 0.94 -1.58
CA ILE A 3 -4.43 1.75 -2.71
C ILE A 3 -3.99 1.09 -4.01
N GLY A 4 -4.88 0.96 -4.99
CA GLY A 4 -4.50 0.46 -6.31
C GLY A 4 -5.62 0.51 -7.33
N SER A 5 -5.25 0.36 -8.60
CA SER A 5 -6.19 0.32 -9.73
C SER A 5 -6.70 -1.09 -10.06
N LYS A 6 -5.90 -2.12 -9.77
CA LYS A 6 -6.25 -3.54 -9.98
C LYS A 6 -6.96 -4.11 -8.75
N VAL A 7 -8.28 -4.37 -8.85
CA VAL A 7 -9.11 -4.90 -7.74
C VAL A 7 -8.51 -6.15 -7.11
N ASN A 8 -8.11 -7.12 -7.93
CA ASN A 8 -7.55 -8.40 -7.46
C ASN A 8 -6.24 -8.25 -6.68
N THR A 9 -5.43 -7.25 -7.01
CA THR A 9 -4.17 -6.97 -6.31
C THR A 9 -4.45 -6.33 -4.96
N VAL A 10 -5.29 -5.28 -4.92
CA VAL A 10 -5.70 -4.61 -3.67
C VAL A 10 -6.33 -5.61 -2.70
N GLN A 11 -7.20 -6.50 -3.18
CA GLN A 11 -7.82 -7.53 -2.34
C GLN A 11 -6.80 -8.55 -1.80
N ARG A 12 -5.86 -9.02 -2.63
CA ARG A 12 -4.81 -9.96 -2.18
C ARG A 12 -3.92 -9.34 -1.11
N VAL A 13 -3.41 -8.14 -1.37
CA VAL A 13 -2.57 -7.39 -0.42
C VAL A 13 -3.34 -7.14 0.88
N SER A 14 -4.59 -6.69 0.79
CA SER A 14 -5.43 -6.46 1.97
C SER A 14 -5.65 -7.73 2.77
N ASN A 15 -5.96 -8.85 2.11
CA ASN A 15 -6.11 -10.15 2.77
C ASN A 15 -4.83 -10.61 3.46
N HIS A 16 -3.66 -10.32 2.89
CA HIS A 16 -2.38 -10.63 3.55
C HIS A 16 -2.20 -9.83 4.85
N CYS A 17 -2.48 -8.53 4.82
CA CYS A 17 -2.42 -7.67 6.00
C CYS A 17 -3.45 -8.10 7.08
N LEU A 18 -4.69 -8.41 6.69
CA LEU A 18 -5.73 -8.90 7.60
C LEU A 18 -5.33 -10.21 8.30
N LYS A 19 -4.70 -11.14 7.58
CA LYS A 19 -4.16 -12.41 8.16
C LYS A 19 -3.05 -12.18 9.20
N LYS A 20 -2.47 -10.99 9.23
CA LYS A 20 -1.46 -10.56 10.20
C LYS A 20 -2.06 -9.71 11.33
N ASN A 21 -3.39 -9.72 11.48
CA ASN A 21 -4.15 -8.93 12.46
C ASN A 21 -3.96 -7.41 12.30
N LEU A 22 -3.70 -6.94 11.09
CA LEU A 22 -3.68 -5.51 10.79
C LEU A 22 -5.07 -5.06 10.35
N GLU A 23 -5.47 -3.87 10.77
CA GLU A 23 -6.64 -3.20 10.22
C GLU A 23 -6.30 -2.63 8.84
N VAL A 24 -7.17 -2.87 7.85
CA VAL A 24 -6.91 -2.51 6.46
C VAL A 24 -8.13 -1.84 5.85
N PHE A 25 -7.88 -0.67 5.27
CA PHE A 25 -8.82 0.00 4.39
C PHE A 25 -8.39 -0.18 2.93
N PRO A 26 -9.08 -1.02 2.12
CA PRO A 26 -8.84 -1.14 0.70
C PRO A 26 -9.45 0.04 -0.06
N TYR A 27 -8.69 0.60 -1.00
CA TYR A 27 -9.12 1.72 -1.83
C TYR A 27 -8.79 1.49 -3.30
N TYR A 28 -9.79 1.69 -4.15
CA TYR A 28 -9.69 1.46 -5.59
C TYR A 28 -9.65 2.79 -6.34
N GLY A 29 -8.51 3.11 -6.94
CA GLY A 29 -8.27 4.40 -7.61
C GLY A 29 -7.38 5.35 -6.81
N VAL A 30 -7.54 6.67 -7.02
CA VAL A 30 -6.79 7.74 -6.31
C VAL A 30 -7.65 8.29 -5.18
N PRO A 31 -7.22 8.19 -3.92
CA PRO A 31 -7.90 8.88 -2.83
C PRO A 31 -7.59 10.38 -2.87
N LEU A 32 -8.59 11.19 -2.53
CA LEU A 32 -8.42 12.61 -2.26
C LEU A 32 -7.65 12.79 -0.95
N VAL A 33 -6.96 13.93 -0.81
CA VAL A 33 -6.21 14.27 0.40
C VAL A 33 -7.14 14.31 1.62
N GLU A 34 -8.37 14.78 1.45
CA GLU A 34 -9.40 14.81 2.47
C GLU A 34 -9.78 13.41 2.94
N GLU A 35 -9.89 12.45 2.03
CA GLU A 35 -10.19 11.05 2.37
C GLU A 35 -9.04 10.43 3.18
N ILE A 36 -7.80 10.64 2.74
CA ILE A 36 -6.61 10.19 3.47
C ILE A 36 -6.59 10.80 4.88
N ASN A 37 -6.91 12.09 5.02
CA ASN A 37 -6.95 12.77 6.31
C ASN A 37 -8.07 12.24 7.23
N VAL A 38 -9.23 11.91 6.68
CA VAL A 38 -10.36 11.34 7.45
C VAL A 38 -10.03 9.93 7.95
N PHE A 39 -9.44 9.09 7.11
CA PHE A 39 -9.06 7.73 7.51
C PHE A 39 -7.77 7.68 8.33
N ALA A 40 -6.93 8.71 8.26
CA ALA A 40 -5.67 8.86 8.97
C ALA A 40 -4.83 7.56 9.02
N PRO A 41 -4.50 6.94 7.88
CA PRO A 41 -3.83 5.65 7.87
C PRO A 41 -2.40 5.76 8.41
N HIS A 42 -2.00 4.78 9.23
CA HIS A 42 -0.62 4.68 9.74
C HIS A 42 0.42 4.47 8.63
N VAL A 43 0.03 3.77 7.56
CA VAL A 43 0.87 3.48 6.39
C VAL A 43 0.02 3.35 5.14
N LEU A 44 0.55 3.82 4.01
CA LEU A 44 -0.02 3.64 2.68
C LEU A 44 0.68 2.48 1.96
N VAL A 45 -0.06 1.52 1.42
CA VAL A 45 0.49 0.49 0.52
C VAL A 45 0.00 0.80 -0.88
N LEU A 46 0.90 1.18 -1.78
CA LEU A 46 0.61 1.60 -3.15
C LEU A 46 0.84 0.42 -4.09
N CYS A 47 -0.22 -0.12 -4.68
CA CYS A 47 -0.15 -1.24 -5.62
C CYS A 47 0.08 -0.73 -7.05
N VAL A 48 1.13 -1.23 -7.69
CA VAL A 48 1.51 -0.87 -9.06
C VAL A 48 0.56 -1.54 -10.08
N PRO A 49 0.18 -0.87 -11.19
CA PRO A 49 0.53 0.51 -11.58
C PRO A 49 -0.08 1.56 -10.66
N ILE A 50 0.77 2.49 -10.21
CA ILE A 50 0.31 3.65 -9.42
C ILE A 50 -0.67 4.44 -10.29
N PRO A 51 -1.86 4.78 -9.78
CA PRO A 51 -2.80 5.60 -10.53
C PRO A 51 -2.19 6.94 -10.95
N GLN A 52 -2.43 7.39 -12.20
CA GLN A 52 -1.75 8.53 -12.82
C GLN A 52 -1.84 9.85 -12.04
N ASP A 53 -2.92 10.08 -11.31
CA ASP A 53 -3.16 11.32 -10.56
C ASP A 53 -2.84 11.18 -9.05
N PHE A 54 -2.17 10.10 -8.65
CA PHE A 54 -1.84 9.89 -7.24
C PHE A 54 -0.81 10.91 -6.75
N GLN A 55 -1.27 11.86 -5.94
CA GLN A 55 -0.40 12.77 -5.21
C GLN A 55 -0.21 12.22 -3.80
N CYS A 56 0.99 11.70 -3.52
CA CYS A 56 1.31 11.19 -2.20
C CYS A 56 1.37 12.37 -1.21
N PRO A 57 0.58 12.36 -0.12
CA PRO A 57 0.80 13.31 0.95
C PRO A 57 2.19 13.06 1.54
N ILE A 58 3.07 14.06 1.46
CA ILE A 58 4.52 14.00 1.78
C ILE A 58 4.80 13.46 3.21
N LEU A 59 3.80 13.44 4.09
CA LEU A 59 3.95 13.16 5.51
C LEU A 59 3.62 11.71 5.92
N GLN A 60 2.99 10.90 5.08
CA GLN A 60 2.65 9.53 5.44
C GLN A 60 3.66 8.53 4.89
N PRO A 61 4.08 7.54 5.71
CA PRO A 61 4.95 6.50 5.24
C PRO A 61 4.21 5.64 4.21
N TRP A 62 4.92 5.25 3.16
CA TRP A 62 4.35 4.47 2.08
C TRP A 62 5.25 3.31 1.68
N ILE A 63 4.63 2.21 1.26
CA ILE A 63 5.25 0.99 0.78
C ILE A 63 4.76 0.75 -0.64
N LEU A 64 5.66 0.52 -1.58
CA LEU A 64 5.31 0.20 -2.96
C LEU A 64 5.20 -1.32 -3.13
N TRP A 65 4.04 -1.78 -3.62
CA TRP A 65 3.77 -3.18 -3.92
C TRP A 65 3.68 -3.40 -5.44
N SER A 66 4.46 -4.34 -5.97
CA SER A 66 4.33 -4.78 -7.36
C SER A 66 4.37 -6.29 -7.45
N GLU A 67 3.41 -6.87 -8.15
CA GLU A 67 3.43 -8.30 -8.50
C GLU A 67 4.29 -8.59 -9.73
N GLU A 68 4.65 -7.55 -10.49
CA GLU A 68 5.49 -7.62 -11.68
C GLU A 68 6.92 -7.21 -11.28
N ALA A 69 7.92 -7.90 -11.83
CA ALA A 69 9.32 -7.48 -11.70
C ALA A 69 9.49 -6.19 -12.49
N ILE A 70 9.63 -5.08 -11.77
CA ILE A 70 9.88 -3.75 -12.36
C ILE A 70 11.30 -3.37 -11.98
N ASP A 71 11.97 -2.67 -12.90
CA ASP A 71 13.39 -2.30 -12.88
C ASP A 71 13.96 -2.00 -11.48
N GLU A 72 15.20 -2.46 -11.26
CA GLU A 72 15.86 -2.71 -9.98
C GLU A 72 16.08 -1.49 -9.07
N GLU A 73 15.71 -0.28 -9.50
CA GLU A 73 16.08 0.97 -8.80
C GLU A 73 15.02 1.48 -7.80
N THR A 74 13.81 0.91 -7.78
CA THR A 74 12.77 1.30 -6.79
C THR A 74 12.68 0.25 -5.69
N PRO A 75 12.62 0.61 -4.38
CA PRO A 75 12.41 -0.34 -3.31
C PRO A 75 10.99 -0.92 -3.39
N LEU A 76 10.86 -1.96 -4.22
CA LEU A 76 9.62 -2.64 -4.53
C LEU A 76 9.49 -3.85 -3.62
N VAL A 77 8.31 -3.99 -3.03
CA VAL A 77 7.91 -5.21 -2.34
C VAL A 77 7.12 -6.06 -3.33
N SER A 78 7.53 -7.31 -3.49
CA SER A 78 6.93 -8.24 -4.45
C SER A 78 6.33 -9.49 -3.82
N THR A 79 6.71 -9.79 -2.57
CA THR A 79 6.19 -10.95 -1.85
C THR A 79 5.45 -10.56 -0.58
N PRO A 80 4.43 -11.33 -0.15
CA PRO A 80 3.72 -11.06 1.11
C PRO A 80 4.65 -11.03 2.33
N THR A 81 5.75 -11.78 2.30
CA THR A 81 6.76 -11.80 3.37
C THR A 81 7.51 -10.47 3.42
N GLU A 82 8.00 -9.98 2.28
CA GLU A 82 8.65 -8.66 2.19
C GLU A 82 7.71 -7.54 2.65
N LEU A 83 6.43 -7.61 2.26
CA LEU A 83 5.42 -6.64 2.67
C LEU A 83 5.28 -6.61 4.18
N TYR A 84 5.22 -7.78 4.79
CA TYR A 84 5.10 -7.89 6.22
C TYR A 84 6.34 -7.32 6.93
N VAL A 85 7.55 -7.65 6.47
CA VAL A 85 8.79 -7.09 7.04
C VAL A 85 8.78 -5.56 6.98
N ARG A 86 8.43 -4.98 5.82
CA ARG A 86 8.33 -3.52 5.68
C ARG A 86 7.25 -2.91 6.58
N LEU A 87 6.11 -3.57 6.72
CA LEU A 87 5.06 -3.12 7.63
C LEU A 87 5.55 -3.12 9.08
N GLN A 88 6.31 -4.12 9.51
CA GLN A 88 6.90 -4.16 10.85
C GLN A 88 7.90 -3.02 11.06
N GLU A 89 8.77 -2.75 10.09
CA GLU A 89 9.74 -1.64 10.15
C GLU A 89 9.05 -0.28 10.27
N VAL A 90 8.00 -0.04 9.47
CA VAL A 90 7.29 1.24 9.41
C VAL A 90 6.38 1.44 10.62
N LEU A 91 5.66 0.39 11.03
CA LEU A 91 4.69 0.47 12.12
C LEU A 91 5.31 0.22 13.50
N GLN A 92 6.56 -0.25 13.56
CA GLN A 92 7.26 -0.64 14.79
C GLN A 92 6.52 -1.74 15.58
N ILE A 93 6.03 -2.77 14.89
CA ILE A 93 5.23 -3.88 15.43
C ILE A 93 5.86 -5.26 15.24
#